data_AF-Q9S9Z4-F1
#
_entry.id   AF-Q9S9Z4-F1
#
_cell.length_a   1.000
_cell.length_b   1.000
_cell.length_c   1.000
_cell.angle_alpha   90.00
_cell.angle_beta   90.00
_cell.angle_gamma   90.00
#
_symmetry.space_group_name_H-M   'P 1'
#
loop_
_entity.id
_entity.type
_entity.pdbx_description
1 polymer ?
#
loop_
_entity_poly.entity_id
_entity_poly.type
_entity_poly.pdbx_seq_one_letter_code
_entity_poly.pdbx_strand_id
1 'polypeptide(L)'
;MTNPNIPDDLLAKIAKKMADKCWWYLGPMLKSGPRGRDIVYRPDVLKNANIFSMCDDPDDFYAAGHDPNDINSEGRYRPFFKWCLQAGNPTAIYHEGLRLVTHESDIQGAILHLERIAPRNAAATLACAILYICAGNAHMGGVYLRLFGSNHYALESEDARDI
;
A
#
# COMPACT_ATOMS: atom_id res chain seq x y z
N MET A 1 -11.72 -12.26 41.56
CA MET A 1 -10.54 -11.71 40.84
C MET A 1 -11.03 -11.17 39.52
N THR A 2 -11.03 -9.85 39.34
CA THR A 2 -11.32 -9.23 38.03
C THR A 2 -10.19 -9.60 37.08
N ASN A 3 -10.49 -10.40 36.06
CA ASN A 3 -9.55 -10.66 34.97
C ASN A 3 -9.17 -9.29 34.38
N PRO A 4 -7.91 -8.83 34.46
CA PRO A 4 -7.55 -7.50 34.00
C PRO A 4 -7.62 -7.50 32.48
N ASN A 5 -8.78 -7.08 31.96
CA ASN A 5 -8.94 -6.93 30.54
C ASN A 5 -8.09 -5.76 30.08
N ILE A 6 -7.03 -6.03 29.32
CA ILE A 6 -6.16 -5.00 28.74
C ILE A 6 -7.05 -4.06 27.90
N PRO A 7 -6.98 -2.73 28.04
CA PRO A 7 -7.79 -1.83 27.21
C PRO A 7 -7.50 -1.97 25.71
N ASP A 8 -8.52 -1.82 24.88
CA ASP A 8 -8.42 -1.98 23.42
C ASP A 8 -7.43 -0.99 22.79
N ASP A 9 -7.37 0.25 23.30
CA ASP A 9 -6.40 1.23 22.82
C ASP A 9 -4.95 0.85 23.15
N LEU A 10 -4.73 0.15 24.27
CA LEU A 10 -3.40 -0.35 24.60
C LEU A 10 -3.03 -1.53 23.68
N LEU A 11 -3.98 -2.43 23.40
CA LEU A 11 -3.80 -3.50 22.43
C LEU A 11 -3.54 -2.95 21.01
N ALA A 12 -4.26 -1.91 20.59
CA ALA A 12 -4.05 -1.26 19.30
C ALA A 12 -2.67 -0.61 19.21
N LYS A 13 -2.17 0.02 20.28
CA LYS A 13 -0.80 0.54 20.33
C LYS A 13 0.25 -0.56 20.21
N ILE A 14 0.02 -1.72 20.82
CA ILE A 14 0.90 -2.89 20.70
C ILE A 14 0.85 -3.43 19.27
N ALA A 15 -0.34 -3.65 18.74
CA ALA A 15 -0.56 -4.12 17.37
C ALA A 15 0.12 -3.18 16.37
N LYS A 16 -0.05 -1.86 16.51
CA LYS A 16 0.61 -0.85 15.69
C LYS A 16 2.13 -1.00 15.71
N LYS A 17 2.74 -1.10 16.89
CA LYS A 17 4.21 -1.30 17.00
C LYS A 17 4.69 -2.58 16.32
N MET A 18 3.86 -3.62 16.29
CA MET A 18 4.16 -4.87 15.59
C MET A 18 3.99 -4.70 14.08
N ALA A 19 2.89 -4.07 13.64
CA ALA A 19 2.58 -3.78 12.25
C ALA A 19 3.63 -2.87 11.61
N ASP A 20 4.06 -1.81 12.30
CA ASP A 20 5.10 -0.88 11.84
C ASP A 20 6.44 -1.60 11.56
N LYS A 21 6.71 -2.71 12.26
CA LYS A 21 7.88 -3.55 11.98
C LYS A 21 7.63 -4.50 10.81
N CYS A 22 6.54 -5.28 10.88
CA CYS A 22 6.15 -6.23 9.85
C CYS A 22 4.72 -6.71 10.11
N TRP A 23 3.88 -6.64 9.08
CA TRP A 23 2.48 -7.09 9.16
C TRP A 23 2.33 -8.55 9.61
N TRP A 24 3.29 -9.41 9.27
CA TRP A 24 3.31 -10.83 9.65
C TRP A 24 3.22 -11.05 11.16
N TYR A 25 3.73 -10.11 11.96
CA TYR A 25 3.69 -10.20 13.41
C TYR A 25 2.27 -10.08 13.98
N LEU A 26 1.28 -9.60 13.21
CA LEU A 26 -0.11 -9.53 13.63
C LEU A 26 -0.81 -10.91 13.62
N GLY A 27 -0.17 -11.94 13.05
CA GLY A 27 -0.72 -13.29 12.95
C GLY A 27 -1.31 -13.86 14.25
N PRO A 28 -0.65 -13.77 15.41
CA PRO A 28 -1.20 -14.21 16.69
C PRO A 28 -2.48 -13.46 17.08
N MET A 29 -2.56 -12.14 16.85
CA MET A 29 -3.76 -11.34 17.15
C MET A 29 -4.93 -11.68 16.21
N LEU A 30 -4.65 -11.89 14.93
CA LEU A 30 -5.67 -12.35 13.97
C LEU A 30 -6.26 -13.73 14.36
N LYS A 31 -5.45 -14.58 15.00
CA LYS A 31 -5.82 -15.91 15.50
C LYS A 31 -6.48 -15.88 16.88
N SER A 32 -6.39 -14.78 17.64
CA SER A 32 -6.90 -14.70 19.02
C SER A 32 -8.41 -14.47 19.14
N GLY A 33 -9.16 -14.56 18.03
CA GLY A 33 -10.61 -14.38 17.99
C GLY A 33 -11.06 -12.98 17.53
N PRO A 34 -12.38 -12.69 17.59
CA PRO A 34 -12.97 -11.48 17.01
C PRO A 34 -12.33 -10.19 17.50
N ARG A 35 -12.15 -10.05 18.81
CA ARG A 35 -11.51 -8.87 19.40
C ARG A 35 -10.11 -8.60 18.85
N GLY A 36 -9.29 -9.64 18.69
CA GLY A 36 -7.94 -9.49 18.13
C GLY A 36 -7.98 -9.02 16.68
N ARG A 37 -8.92 -9.54 15.89
CA ARG A 37 -9.16 -9.09 14.51
C ARG A 37 -9.63 -7.64 14.47
N ASP A 38 -10.58 -7.26 15.32
CA ASP A 38 -11.10 -5.89 15.39
C ASP A 38 -9.97 -4.91 15.70
N ILE A 39 -9.07 -5.25 16.62
CA ILE A 39 -7.88 -4.44 16.92
C ILE A 39 -6.95 -4.32 15.70
N VAL A 40 -6.65 -5.44 15.03
CA VAL A 40 -5.74 -5.45 13.87
C VAL A 40 -6.29 -4.61 12.73
N TYR A 41 -7.60 -4.68 12.46
CA TYR A 41 -8.23 -3.96 11.35
C TYR A 41 -8.56 -2.49 11.65
N ARG A 42 -8.15 -1.95 12.82
CA ARG A 42 -8.31 -0.51 13.07
C ARG A 42 -7.48 0.31 12.08
N PRO A 43 -8.02 1.42 11.55
CA PRO A 43 -7.29 2.28 10.62
C PRO A 43 -5.97 2.82 11.17
N ASP A 44 -5.88 3.13 12.48
CA ASP A 44 -4.67 3.65 13.11
C ASP A 44 -3.53 2.63 13.23
N VAL A 45 -3.86 1.33 13.21
CA VAL A 45 -2.92 0.21 13.14
C VAL A 45 -2.44 -0.02 11.71
N LEU A 46 -3.36 -0.03 10.74
CA LEU A 46 -3.04 -0.41 9.35
C LEU A 46 -2.42 0.72 8.52
N LYS A 47 -2.72 1.98 8.82
CA LYS A 47 -2.28 3.15 8.02
C LYS A 47 -0.77 3.22 7.80
N ASN A 48 0.04 2.74 8.76
CA ASN A 48 1.49 2.73 8.65
C ASN A 48 2.10 1.32 8.75
N ALA A 49 1.25 0.28 8.66
CA ALA A 49 1.73 -1.09 8.71
C ALA A 49 2.78 -1.35 7.62
N ASN A 50 3.91 -1.93 7.99
CA ASN A 50 4.93 -2.35 7.05
C ASN A 50 4.45 -3.62 6.33
N ILE A 51 4.01 -3.42 5.10
CA ILE A 51 3.48 -4.45 4.22
C ILE A 51 4.40 -4.74 3.02
N PHE A 52 5.64 -4.24 3.00
CA PHE A 52 6.54 -4.46 1.87
C PHE A 52 6.70 -5.95 1.53
N SER A 53 6.90 -6.79 2.54
CA SER A 53 7.02 -8.25 2.35
C SER A 53 5.75 -8.95 1.86
N MET A 54 4.59 -8.30 1.92
CA MET A 54 3.36 -8.78 1.28
C MET A 54 3.33 -8.41 -0.20
N CYS A 55 3.99 -7.32 -0.58
CA CYS A 55 3.98 -6.76 -1.91
C CYS A 55 5.18 -7.20 -2.78
N ASP A 56 6.08 -8.01 -2.24
CA ASP A 56 7.24 -8.58 -2.94
C ASP A 56 6.81 -9.52 -4.09
N ASP A 57 5.74 -10.29 -3.88
CA ASP A 57 5.14 -11.15 -4.90
C ASP A 57 3.83 -10.50 -5.41
N PRO A 58 3.81 -9.98 -6.64
CA PRO A 58 2.59 -9.53 -7.33
C PRO A 58 1.40 -10.49 -7.21
N ASP A 59 1.62 -11.80 -7.27
CA ASP A 59 0.57 -12.81 -7.29
C ASP A 59 -0.13 -12.94 -5.93
N ASP A 60 0.57 -12.60 -4.85
CA ASP A 60 0.04 -12.65 -3.48
C ASP A 60 -1.07 -11.59 -3.24
N PHE A 61 -1.20 -10.56 -4.08
CA PHE A 61 -2.22 -9.52 -3.92
C PHE A 61 -2.89 -8.99 -5.19
N TYR A 62 -2.37 -9.19 -6.40
CA TYR A 62 -3.03 -8.71 -7.64
C TYR A 62 -4.16 -9.60 -8.14
N ALA A 63 -3.99 -10.92 -8.06
CA ALA A 63 -4.85 -11.96 -8.63
C ALA A 63 -5.17 -11.82 -10.12
N ALA A 64 -4.41 -12.57 -10.93
CA ALA A 64 -4.89 -13.24 -12.13
C ALA A 64 -4.03 -14.49 -12.38
N GLY A 65 -4.52 -15.67 -11.99
CA GLY A 65 -4.13 -16.95 -12.60
C GLY A 65 -3.13 -17.83 -11.83
N HIS A 66 -3.66 -18.83 -11.12
CA HIS A 66 -3.08 -20.18 -11.21
C HIS A 66 -4.03 -21.14 -11.95
N ASP A 67 -5.33 -20.80 -12.06
CA ASP A 67 -6.32 -21.55 -12.84
C ASP A 67 -7.20 -20.58 -13.66
N PRO A 68 -7.20 -20.67 -15.01
CA PRO A 68 -8.12 -19.89 -15.85
C PRO A 68 -9.61 -20.18 -15.61
N ASN A 69 -9.96 -21.18 -14.79
CA ASN A 69 -11.33 -21.47 -14.37
C ASN A 69 -11.69 -20.87 -13.00
N ASP A 70 -10.74 -20.28 -12.26
CA ASP A 70 -11.01 -19.70 -10.94
C ASP A 70 -11.25 -18.18 -11.05
N ILE A 71 -12.47 -17.85 -11.49
CA ILE A 71 -13.01 -16.51 -11.72
C ILE A 71 -13.02 -15.65 -10.42
N ASN A 72 -12.75 -16.27 -9.25
CA ASN A 72 -12.83 -15.63 -7.93
C ASN A 72 -11.54 -15.74 -7.10
N SER A 73 -10.41 -16.18 -7.66
CA SER A 73 -9.17 -16.32 -6.89
C SER A 73 -8.52 -14.96 -6.61
N GLU A 74 -9.00 -14.23 -5.59
CA GLU A 74 -8.25 -13.09 -5.04
C GLU A 74 -6.89 -13.56 -4.51
N GLY A 75 -5.85 -12.72 -4.63
CA GLY A 75 -4.52 -13.04 -4.15
C GLY A 75 -4.58 -13.35 -2.66
N ARG A 76 -3.70 -14.25 -2.19
CA ARG A 76 -3.74 -14.81 -0.83
C ARG A 76 -3.91 -13.74 0.26
N TYR A 77 -3.27 -12.58 0.08
CA TYR A 77 -3.30 -11.48 1.04
C TYR A 77 -4.13 -10.28 0.59
N ARG A 78 -4.82 -10.36 -0.56
CA ARG A 78 -5.63 -9.26 -1.09
C ARG A 78 -6.69 -8.75 -0.11
N PRO A 79 -7.40 -9.58 0.67
CA PRO A 79 -8.33 -9.08 1.69
C PRO A 79 -7.66 -8.15 2.71
N PHE A 80 -6.48 -8.54 3.23
CA PHE A 80 -5.73 -7.72 4.19
C PHE A 80 -5.18 -6.44 3.53
N PHE A 81 -4.68 -6.57 2.29
CA PHE A 81 -4.21 -5.44 1.49
C PHE A 81 -5.32 -4.38 1.27
N LYS A 82 -6.55 -4.80 0.96
CA LYS A 82 -7.71 -3.89 0.80
C LYS A 82 -7.99 -3.10 2.08
N TRP A 83 -7.87 -3.72 3.25
CA TRP A 83 -7.99 -3.01 4.53
C TRP A 83 -6.88 -1.98 4.74
N CYS A 84 -5.64 -2.31 4.37
CA CYS A 84 -4.53 -1.36 4.40
C CYS A 84 -4.75 -0.18 3.44
N LEU A 85 -5.25 -0.45 2.23
CA LEU A 85 -5.62 0.56 1.24
C LEU A 85 -6.71 1.50 1.77
N GLN A 86 -7.78 0.94 2.37
CA GLN A 86 -8.86 1.72 2.99
C GLN A 86 -8.36 2.57 4.17
N ALA A 87 -7.41 2.07 4.96
CA ALA A 87 -6.76 2.82 6.03
C ALA A 87 -5.83 3.95 5.52
N GLY A 88 -5.60 4.01 4.20
CA GLY A 88 -4.74 5.01 3.57
C GLY A 88 -3.26 4.70 3.71
N ASN A 89 -2.88 3.42 3.75
CA ASN A 89 -1.50 2.99 3.79
C ASN A 89 -0.77 3.39 2.49
N PRO A 90 0.33 4.17 2.56
CA PRO A 90 1.02 4.66 1.36
C PRO A 90 1.57 3.54 0.48
N THR A 91 2.10 2.45 1.07
CA THR A 91 2.59 1.29 0.32
C THR A 91 1.42 0.62 -0.41
N ALA A 92 0.28 0.44 0.26
CA ALA A 92 -0.90 -0.15 -0.39
C ALA A 92 -1.45 0.73 -1.52
N ILE A 93 -1.48 2.06 -1.33
CA ILE A 93 -1.91 3.01 -2.36
C ILE A 93 -0.99 2.93 -3.58
N TYR A 94 0.33 2.90 -3.36
CA TYR A 94 1.31 2.79 -4.43
C TYR A 94 1.11 1.51 -5.25
N HIS A 95 1.07 0.36 -4.59
CA HIS A 95 0.93 -0.93 -5.24
C HIS A 95 -0.45 -1.13 -5.91
N GLU A 96 -1.54 -0.59 -5.35
CA GLU A 96 -2.84 -0.62 -6.05
C GLU A 96 -2.81 0.25 -7.31
N GLY A 97 -2.13 1.41 -7.28
CA GLY A 97 -1.93 2.23 -8.46
C GLY A 97 -1.18 1.47 -9.57
N LEU A 98 -0.12 0.73 -9.20
CA LEU A 98 0.58 -0.13 -10.15
C LEU A 98 -0.31 -1.23 -10.71
N ARG A 99 -1.10 -1.92 -9.86
CA ARG A 99 -2.07 -2.95 -10.27
C ARG A 99 -3.00 -2.45 -11.37
N LEU A 100 -3.58 -1.27 -11.16
CA LEU A 100 -4.58 -0.70 -12.07
C LEU A 100 -3.99 -0.50 -13.47
N VAL A 101 -2.74 -0.06 -13.57
CA VAL A 101 -2.04 0.08 -14.86
C VAL A 101 -1.67 -1.27 -15.46
N THR A 102 -1.13 -2.20 -14.67
CA THR A 102 -0.59 -3.46 -15.21
C THR A 102 -1.66 -4.50 -15.53
N HIS A 103 -2.69 -4.63 -14.69
CA HIS A 103 -3.73 -5.66 -14.84
C HIS A 103 -5.02 -5.14 -15.47
N GLU A 104 -5.39 -3.88 -15.23
CA GLU A 104 -6.66 -3.33 -15.73
C GLU A 104 -6.46 -2.36 -16.90
N SER A 105 -5.21 -2.00 -17.23
CA SER A 105 -4.89 -0.94 -18.20
C SER A 105 -5.54 0.41 -17.86
N ASP A 106 -5.91 0.64 -16.59
CA ASP A 106 -6.56 1.86 -16.13
C ASP A 106 -5.52 2.89 -15.64
N ILE A 107 -4.99 3.64 -16.60
CA ILE A 107 -4.01 4.71 -16.34
C ILE A 107 -4.63 5.82 -15.48
N GLN A 108 -5.90 6.19 -15.71
CA GLN A 108 -6.52 7.32 -15.00
C GLN A 108 -6.83 6.95 -13.54
N GLY A 109 -7.33 5.75 -13.29
CA GLY A 109 -7.50 5.23 -11.94
C GLY A 109 -6.18 5.15 -11.19
N ALA A 110 -5.12 4.65 -11.83
CA ALA A 110 -3.80 4.61 -11.22
C ALA A 110 -3.26 6.01 -10.84
N ILE A 111 -3.38 6.99 -11.74
CA ILE A 111 -3.02 8.39 -11.45
C ILE A 111 -3.79 8.86 -10.21
N LEU A 112 -5.11 8.73 -10.20
CA LEU A 112 -5.95 9.19 -9.07
C LEU A 112 -5.52 8.59 -7.72
N HIS A 113 -5.08 7.33 -7.71
CA HIS A 113 -4.55 6.69 -6.51
C HIS A 113 -3.19 7.28 -6.11
N LEU A 114 -2.25 7.35 -7.05
CA LEU A 114 -0.86 7.74 -6.79
C LEU A 114 -0.71 9.21 -6.40
N GLU A 115 -1.52 10.11 -6.97
CA GLU A 115 -1.48 11.55 -6.67
C GLU A 115 -1.69 11.84 -5.18
N ARG A 116 -2.46 11.00 -4.48
CA ARG A 116 -2.75 11.14 -3.05
C ARG A 116 -1.50 11.06 -2.17
N ILE A 117 -0.48 10.35 -2.63
CA ILE A 117 0.76 10.11 -1.88
C ILE A 117 1.99 10.72 -2.55
N ALA A 118 1.90 11.09 -3.83
CA ALA A 118 3.01 11.61 -4.63
C ALA A 118 3.83 12.70 -3.91
N PRO A 119 3.25 13.78 -3.34
CA PRO A 119 4.06 14.84 -2.73
C PRO A 119 5.02 14.39 -1.62
N ARG A 120 4.79 13.22 -1.01
CA ARG A 120 5.57 12.66 0.10
C ARG A 120 6.20 11.30 -0.21
N ASN A 121 5.98 10.77 -1.41
CA ASN A 121 6.51 9.47 -1.84
C ASN A 121 7.18 9.62 -3.21
N ALA A 122 8.49 9.40 -3.22
CA ALA A 122 9.34 9.61 -4.38
C ALA A 122 8.95 8.69 -5.56
N ALA A 123 8.76 7.39 -5.28
CA ALA A 123 8.32 6.40 -6.27
C ALA A 123 6.95 6.76 -6.87
N ALA A 124 5.99 7.13 -6.03
CA ALA A 124 4.66 7.55 -6.49
C ALA A 124 4.71 8.84 -7.34
N THR A 125 5.61 9.77 -7.02
CA THR A 125 5.81 10.98 -7.82
C THR A 125 6.32 10.66 -9.22
N LEU A 126 7.33 9.79 -9.33
CA LEU A 126 7.87 9.34 -10.61
C LEU A 126 6.83 8.54 -11.39
N ALA A 127 6.10 7.64 -10.71
CA ALA A 127 5.02 6.89 -11.33
C ALA A 127 3.93 7.82 -11.91
N CYS A 128 3.47 8.84 -11.16
CA CYS A 128 2.57 9.86 -11.69
C CYS A 128 3.15 10.55 -12.93
N ALA A 129 4.42 10.98 -12.88
CA ALA A 129 5.06 11.63 -14.02
C ALA A 129 5.03 10.75 -15.28
N ILE A 130 5.44 9.49 -15.15
CA ILE A 130 5.47 8.51 -16.24
C ILE A 130 4.04 8.27 -16.77
N LEU A 131 3.08 8.02 -15.90
CA LEU A 131 1.70 7.74 -16.30
C LEU A 131 1.04 8.93 -17.01
N TYR A 132 1.29 10.16 -16.57
CA TYR A 132 0.82 11.35 -17.27
C TYR A 132 1.44 11.48 -18.67
N ILE A 133 2.72 11.17 -18.83
CA ILE A 133 3.39 11.14 -20.14
C ILE A 133 2.76 10.06 -21.03
N CYS A 134 2.55 8.85 -20.50
CA CYS A 134 1.91 7.74 -21.21
C CYS A 134 0.47 8.07 -21.63
N ALA A 135 -0.25 8.85 -20.83
CA ALA A 135 -1.59 9.35 -21.16
C ALA A 135 -1.59 10.49 -22.19
N GLY A 136 -0.43 10.88 -22.74
CA GLY A 136 -0.29 11.98 -23.70
C GLY A 136 -0.26 13.38 -23.06
N ASN A 137 -0.20 13.47 -21.73
CA ASN A 137 -0.15 14.73 -20.99
C ASN A 137 1.27 15.02 -20.47
N ALA A 138 2.18 15.29 -21.40
CA ALA A 138 3.58 15.59 -21.09
C ALA A 138 3.74 16.83 -20.19
N HIS A 139 2.81 17.78 -20.24
CA HIS A 139 2.82 18.95 -19.37
C HIS A 139 2.71 18.54 -17.89
N MET A 140 1.68 17.75 -17.55
CA MET A 140 1.51 17.23 -16.19
C MET A 140 2.65 16.30 -15.78
N GLY A 141 3.16 15.48 -16.72
CA GLY A 141 4.37 14.71 -16.51
C GLY A 141 5.54 15.56 -16.02
N GLY A 142 5.81 16.67 -16.72
CA GLY A 142 6.85 17.63 -16.34
C GLY A 142 6.59 18.34 -14.99
N VAL A 143 5.32 18.58 -14.62
CA VAL A 143 4.96 19.10 -13.29
C VAL A 143 5.40 18.13 -12.21
N TYR A 144 5.10 16.84 -12.36
CA TYR A 144 5.48 15.82 -11.38
C TYR A 144 6.99 15.57 -11.32
N LEU A 145 7.72 15.65 -12.44
CA LEU A 145 9.19 15.59 -12.44
C LEU A 145 9.81 16.76 -11.66
N ARG A 146 9.26 17.97 -11.80
CA ARG A 146 9.70 19.13 -11.00
C ARG A 146 9.35 18.97 -9.52
N LEU A 147 8.17 18.43 -9.22
CA LEU A 147 7.76 18.11 -7.85
C LEU A 147 8.73 17.12 -7.21
N PHE A 148 9.16 16.09 -7.95
CA PHE A 148 10.15 15.14 -7.48
C PHE A 148 11.46 15.83 -7.10
N GLY A 149 12.00 16.65 -8.01
CA GLY A 149 13.23 17.41 -7.79
C GLY A 149 13.16 18.38 -6.60
N SER A 150 11.96 18.87 -6.28
CA SER A 150 11.75 19.83 -5.20
C SER A 150 11.56 19.17 -3.83
N ASN A 151 10.92 18.00 -3.78
CA ASN A 151 10.49 17.38 -2.52
C ASN A 151 11.34 16.18 -2.10
N HIS A 152 12.03 15.53 -3.03
CA HIS A 152 12.73 14.26 -2.77
C HIS A 152 14.22 14.40 -3.06
N TYR A 153 14.63 14.12 -4.30
CA TYR A 153 16.04 14.07 -4.70
C TYR A 153 16.24 14.80 -6.03
N ALA A 154 17.47 15.24 -6.29
CA ALA A 154 17.84 15.66 -7.64
C ALA A 154 17.69 14.47 -8.60
N LEU A 155 17.03 14.67 -9.76
CA LEU A 155 16.76 13.60 -10.73
C LEU A 155 18.02 12.84 -11.21
N GLU A 156 19.18 13.51 -11.20
CA GLU A 156 20.45 12.94 -11.64
C GLU A 156 21.25 12.24 -10.53
N SER A 157 20.77 12.32 -9.28
CA SER A 157 21.45 11.74 -8.12
C SER A 157 21.42 10.21 -8.13
N GLU A 158 22.38 9.60 -7.44
CA GLU A 158 22.38 8.15 -7.20
C GLU A 158 21.13 7.73 -6.41
N ASP A 159 20.71 8.53 -5.42
CA ASP A 159 19.48 8.28 -4.64
C ASP A 159 18.23 8.17 -5.52
N ALA A 160 18.15 8.93 -6.61
CA ALA A 160 17.03 8.85 -7.55
C ALA A 160 17.05 7.60 -8.43
N ARG A 161 18.21 6.95 -8.60
CA ARG A 161 18.37 5.72 -9.39
C ARG A 161 18.00 4.46 -8.60
N ASP A 162 18.10 4.53 -7.28
CA ASP A 162 17.82 3.41 -6.37
C ASP A 162 16.36 3.38 -5.87
N ILE A 163 15.48 4.20 -6.46
CA ILE A 163 14.02 4.20 -6.22
C ILE A 163 13.32 3.12 -7.04
#